data_AF-A0A7K9WBA0-F1
#
_entry.id   AF-A0A7K9WBA0-F1
#
_cell.length_a   1.000
_cell.length_b   1.000
_cell.length_c   1.000
_cell.angle_alpha   90.00
_cell.angle_beta   90.00
_cell.angle_gamma   90.00
#
_symmetry.space_group_name_H-M   'P 1'
#
loop_
_entity.id
_entity.type
_entity.pdbx_description
1 polymer ?
#
loop_
_entity_poly.entity_id
_entity_poly.type
_entity_poly.pdbx_seq_one_letter_code
_entity_poly.pdbx_strand_id
1 'polypeptide(L)' 'TVEFVRRKSAQYGPCSLRRMSVMEALELLDQLVDESDPDVDFPNSFHAFQTAEGIRRAHPDKDWFHLVGL' A
#
# COMPACT_ATOMS: atom_id res chain seq x y z
N THR A 1 -4.64 -21.87 4.65
CA THR A 1 -4.96 -23.09 3.87
C THR A 1 -5.46 -22.69 2.48
N VAL A 2 -5.54 -23.64 1.53
CA VAL A 2 -6.09 -23.39 0.18
C VAL A 2 -7.52 -22.83 0.26
N GLU A 3 -8.34 -23.38 1.15
CA GLU A 3 -9.71 -22.92 1.37
C GLU A 3 -9.77 -21.46 1.84
N PHE A 4 -8.92 -21.07 2.79
CA PHE A 4 -8.86 -19.69 3.30
C PHE A 4 -8.58 -18.69 2.17
N VAL A 5 -7.61 -18.97 1.31
CA VAL A 5 -7.23 -18.09 0.20
C VAL A 5 -8.39 -17.96 -0.79
N ARG A 6 -8.99 -19.08 -1.21
CA ARG A 6 -10.14 -19.07 -2.14
C ARG A 6 -11.30 -18.22 -1.59
N ARG A 7 -11.60 -18.34 -0.30
CA ARG A 7 -12.65 -17.56 0.35
C ARG A 7 -12.34 -16.06 0.39
N LYS A 8 -11.10 -15.68 0.75
CA LYS A 8 -10.68 -14.26 0.78
C LYS A 8 -10.62 -13.63 -0.60
N SER A 9 -10.17 -14.36 -1.62
CA SER A 9 -10.22 -13.89 -3.01
C SER A 9 -11.66 -13.63 -3.47
N ALA A 10 -12.60 -14.52 -3.18
CA ALA A 10 -14.01 -14.31 -3.49
C ALA A 10 -14.62 -13.13 -2.72
N GLN A 11 -14.19 -12.93 -1.46
CA GLN A 11 -14.65 -11.83 -0.61
C GLN A 11 -14.22 -10.45 -1.15
N TYR A 12 -12.96 -10.29 -1.56
CA TYR A 12 -12.40 -8.97 -1.90
C TYR A 12 -12.36 -8.67 -3.41
N GLY A 13 -12.42 -9.69 -4.28
CA GLY A 13 -12.34 -9.55 -5.73
C GLY A 13 -13.36 -8.59 -6.38
N PRO A 14 -14.61 -8.48 -5.88
CA PRO A 14 -15.58 -7.52 -6.42
C PRO A 14 -15.27 -6.04 -6.13
N CYS A 15 -14.28 -5.74 -5.27
CA CYS A 15 -13.91 -4.38 -4.85
C CYS A 15 -15.10 -3.55 -4.31
N SER A 16 -16.06 -4.19 -3.63
CA SER A 16 -17.33 -3.57 -3.23
C SER A 16 -17.34 -2.97 -1.81
N LEU A 17 -16.19 -2.93 -1.13
CA LEU A 17 -16.13 -2.49 0.28
C LEU A 17 -16.26 -0.97 0.43
N ARG A 18 -15.54 -0.22 -0.41
CA ARG A 18 -15.51 1.24 -0.34
C ARG A 18 -15.02 1.79 -1.67
N ARG A 19 -15.50 2.99 -2.03
CA ARG A 19 -14.97 3.79 -3.14
C ARG A 19 -14.17 4.95 -2.56
N MET A 20 -12.95 5.13 -3.02
CA MET A 20 -12.02 6.16 -2.56
C MET A 20 -10.99 6.46 -3.65
N SER A 21 -10.36 7.62 -3.54
CA SER A 21 -9.13 8.00 -4.24
C SER A 21 -7.91 7.32 -3.59
N VAL A 22 -6.77 7.38 -4.28
CA VAL A 22 -5.50 6.85 -3.76
C VAL A 22 -5.06 7.58 -2.48
N MET A 23 -5.24 8.91 -2.43
CA MET A 23 -4.86 9.69 -1.26
C MET A 23 -5.74 9.38 -0.04
N GLU A 24 -7.05 9.20 -0.23
CA GLU A 24 -7.93 8.74 0.85
C GLU A 24 -7.55 7.34 1.35
N ALA A 25 -7.01 6.47 0.48
CA ALA A 25 -6.49 5.17 0.90
C ALA A 25 -5.21 5.30 1.75
N LEU A 26 -4.29 6.20 1.37
CA LEU A 26 -3.08 6.50 2.13
C LEU A 26 -3.39 7.08 3.52
N GLU A 27 -4.38 7.97 3.62
CA GLU A 27 -4.84 8.53 4.91
C GLU A 27 -5.35 7.45 5.87
N LEU A 28 -5.91 6.34 5.37
CA LEU A 28 -6.28 5.20 6.23
C LEU A 28 -5.05 4.48 6.77
N LEU A 29 -3.92 4.51 6.06
CA LEU A 29 -2.66 3.93 6.51
C LEU A 29 -1.95 4.80 7.57
N ASP A 30 -2.38 6.04 7.80
CA ASP A 30 -1.92 6.86 8.92
C ASP A 30 -2.25 6.23 10.29
N GLN A 31 -3.23 5.33 10.32
CA GLN A 31 -3.68 4.62 11.53
C GLN A 31 -3.21 3.17 11.59
N LEU A 32 -2.30 2.74 10.70
CA LEU A 32 -1.82 1.37 10.61
C LEU A 32 -0.31 1.30 10.80
N VAL A 33 0.15 0.51 11.77
CA VAL A 33 1.55 0.05 11.88
C VAL A 33 1.56 -1.43 11.50
N ASP A 34 2.53 -1.85 10.69
CA ASP A 34 2.67 -3.26 10.28
C ASP A 34 3.37 -4.06 11.40
N GLU A 35 2.63 -4.97 12.05
CA GLU A 35 3.15 -5.80 13.14
C GLU A 35 4.15 -6.87 12.67
N SER A 36 4.25 -7.11 11.35
CA SER A 36 5.14 -8.11 10.78
C SER A 36 6.49 -7.55 10.33
N ASP A 37 6.60 -6.23 10.17
CA ASP A 37 7.83 -5.55 9.77
C ASP A 37 8.74 -5.35 11.00
N PRO A 38 9.96 -5.92 11.03
CA PRO A 38 10.88 -5.75 12.15
C PRO A 38 11.63 -4.41 12.13
N ASP A 39 11.57 -3.65 11.04
CA ASP A 39 12.45 -2.51 10.78
C ASP A 39 11.82 -1.15 11.12
N VAL A 40 10.48 -1.06 11.20
CA VAL A 40 9.76 0.21 11.42
C VAL A 40 8.58 0.06 12.39
N ASP A 41 8.30 1.11 13.18
CA ASP A 41 7.20 1.15 14.16
C ASP A 41 6.26 2.37 14.02
N PHE A 42 6.31 3.04 12.86
CA PHE A 42 5.52 4.23 12.54
C PHE A 42 4.44 3.95 11.48
N PRO A 43 3.49 4.88 11.24
CA PRO A 43 2.40 4.65 10.29
C PRO A 43 2.87 4.28 8.88
N ASN A 44 2.22 3.29 8.29
CA ASN A 44 2.64 2.70 7.03
C ASN A 44 2.50 3.66 5.82
N SER A 45 1.72 4.74 5.97
CA SER A 45 1.66 5.82 4.98
C SER A 45 3.03 6.47 4.74
N PHE A 46 3.86 6.62 5.77
CA PHE A 46 5.22 7.14 5.62
C PHE A 46 6.10 6.22 4.77
N HIS A 47 5.96 4.91 4.94
CA HIS A 47 6.73 3.94 4.16
C HIS A 47 6.41 4.03 2.66
N ALA A 48 5.13 4.20 2.30
CA ALA A 48 4.71 4.43 0.91
C ALA A 48 5.40 5.65 0.29
N PHE A 49 5.39 6.80 0.97
CA PHE A 49 6.09 8.00 0.49
C PHE A 49 7.61 7.81 0.42
N GLN A 50 8.23 7.14 1.39
CA GLN A 50 9.67 6.86 1.38
C GLN A 50 10.07 6.00 0.17
N THR A 51 9.27 4.97 -0.14
CA THR A 51 9.50 4.10 -1.30
C THR A 51 9.33 4.89 -2.60
N ALA A 52 8.24 5.64 -2.76
CA ALA A 52 8.00 6.49 -3.91
C ALA A 52 9.14 7.50 -4.15
N GLU A 53 9.61 8.18 -3.10
CA GLU A 53 10.71 9.15 -3.19
C GLU A 53 12.07 8.49 -3.48
N GLY A 54 12.32 7.30 -2.93
CA GLY A 54 13.51 6.52 -3.26
C GLY A 54 13.56 6.16 -4.74
N ILE A 55 12.44 5.63 -5.27
CA ILE A 55 12.31 5.29 -6.70
C ILE A 55 12.43 6.54 -7.56
N ARG A 56 11.79 7.66 -7.17
CA ARG A 56 11.87 8.92 -7.91
C ARG A 56 13.31 9.42 -8.05
N ARG A 57 14.12 9.32 -7.01
CA ARG A 57 15.54 9.71 -7.03
C ARG A 57 16.37 8.80 -7.94
N ALA A 58 16.12 7.49 -7.92
CA ALA A 58 16.86 6.52 -8.70
C ALA A 58 16.43 6.46 -10.18
N HIS A 59 15.17 6.73 -10.46
CA HIS A 59 14.54 6.61 -11.77
C HIS A 59 13.71 7.84 -12.13
N PRO A 60 14.31 9.04 -12.20
CA PRO A 60 13.56 10.30 -12.40
C PRO A 60 12.78 10.35 -13.72
N ASP A 61 13.15 9.51 -14.69
CA ASP A 61 12.55 9.38 -16.00
C ASP A 61 11.30 8.47 -16.05
N LYS A 62 10.95 7.80 -14.93
CA LYS A 62 9.87 6.79 -14.87
C LYS A 62 8.83 7.16 -13.83
N ASP A 63 8.04 8.19 -14.10
CA ASP A 63 6.95 8.67 -13.24
C ASP A 63 5.99 7.57 -12.77
N TRP A 64 5.60 6.66 -13.66
CA TRP A 64 4.76 5.51 -13.33
C TRP A 64 5.40 4.62 -12.25
N PHE A 65 6.74 4.54 -12.20
CA PHE A 65 7.43 3.72 -11.23
C PHE A 65 7.47 4.40 -9.86
N HIS A 66 7.44 5.74 -9.81
CA HIS A 66 7.30 6.49 -8.57
C HIS A 66 5.94 6.17 -7.94
N LEU A 67 4.89 6.16 -8.77
CA LEU A 67 3.53 5.83 -8.34
C LEU A 67 3.38 4.37 -7.89
N VAL A 68 4.13 3.43 -8.48
CA VAL A 68 4.14 2.02 -8.01
C VAL A 68 4.71 1.89 -6.60
N GLY A 69 5.61 2.80 -6.19
CA GLY A 69 6.16 2.83 -4.83
C GLY A 69 5.23 3.44 -3.80
N LEU A 70 4.22 4.20 -4.24
CA LEU A 70 3.23 4.87 -3.40
C LEU A 70 2.02 3.96 -3.14
#